data_AF-A0A956EDS7-F1
#
_entry.id   AF-A0A956EDS7-F1
#
_cell.length_a   1.000
_cell.length_b   1.000
_cell.length_c   1.000
_cell.angle_alpha   90.00
_cell.angle_beta   90.00
_cell.angle_gamma   90.00
#
_symmetry.space_group_name_H-M   'P 1'
#
loop_
_entity.id
_entity.type
_entity.pdbx_description
1 polymer ?
#
loop_
_entity_poly.entity_id
_entity_poly.type
_entity_poly.pdbx_seq_one_letter_code
_entity_poly.pdbx_strand_id
1 'polypeptide(L)'
;TAYADTVAKRFDAWRKAHEPLLKGLKVDDLPKQVIHTVSEDLLERFSDVPLLSRYDVFQRLMDYWAEAMQDDVYLIAADGWTDAAQPRAVIDDKARKIKETPDLTIGGSRSQKKYKMDLIPPQLIIDRYFAKEQTEIDRLEAEHAKATERKEEFEEEHAGDEGALNGLEGKSGITKGNVQQRAMDLKQAIMDAYDAKTPEHKQAKTIKKTSFGSGEWKSGTKDEDGLFEELDILYEYLQIAEEESAAKKAHAEATKKLHEQVLAKYPKLSEDEIKTLVVEDKWLTSIRTGIDGEVHAVARRLAARVRELDERYAQPLPNLESSVAELSETVAGHLERMGLAWA
;
A
#
# COMPACT_ATOMS: atom_id res chain seq x y z
N THR A 1 8.36 20.20 -15.52
CA THR A 1 9.31 20.76 -16.51
C THR A 1 8.51 21.51 -17.55
N ALA A 2 9.08 22.49 -18.26
CA ALA A 2 8.33 23.26 -19.26
C ALA A 2 7.61 22.37 -20.30
N TYR A 3 8.21 21.24 -20.68
CA TYR A 3 7.60 20.24 -21.56
C TYR A 3 6.38 19.56 -20.93
N ALA A 4 6.50 19.08 -19.68
CA ALA A 4 5.37 18.48 -18.96
C ALA A 4 4.22 19.48 -18.79
N ASP A 5 4.53 20.75 -18.54
CA ASP A 5 3.52 21.81 -18.42
C ASP A 5 2.79 22.06 -19.75
N THR A 6 3.47 21.93 -20.89
CA THR A 6 2.83 21.99 -22.22
C THR A 6 1.86 20.83 -22.44
N VAL A 7 2.27 19.61 -22.08
CA VAL A 7 1.41 18.42 -22.19
C VAL A 7 0.20 18.56 -21.26
N ALA A 8 0.41 18.97 -20.02
CA ALA A 8 -0.66 19.19 -19.04
C ALA A 8 -1.67 20.24 -19.53
N LYS A 9 -1.23 21.36 -20.11
CA LYS A 9 -2.12 22.38 -20.68
C LYS A 9 -2.98 21.85 -21.82
N ARG A 10 -2.41 20.99 -22.69
CA ARG A 10 -3.18 20.36 -23.79
C ARG A 10 -4.22 19.40 -23.24
N PHE A 11 -3.85 18.60 -22.24
CA PHE A 11 -4.78 17.73 -21.55
C PHE A 11 -5.90 18.51 -20.85
N ASP A 12 -5.58 19.61 -20.14
CA ASP A 12 -6.58 20.44 -19.46
C ASP A 12 -7.57 21.06 -20.46
N ALA A 13 -7.11 21.42 -21.67
CA ALA A 13 -7.98 21.91 -22.74
C ALA A 13 -8.91 20.82 -23.29
N TRP A 14 -8.38 19.60 -23.52
CA TRP A 14 -9.17 18.43 -23.90
C TRP A 14 -10.21 18.09 -22.82
N ARG A 15 -9.78 18.04 -21.55
CA ARG A 15 -10.62 17.81 -20.39
C ARG A 15 -11.80 18.77 -20.35
N LYS A 16 -11.53 20.08 -20.46
CA LYS A 16 -12.56 21.12 -20.44
C LYS A 16 -13.56 20.99 -21.59
N ALA A 17 -13.14 20.48 -22.75
CA ALA A 17 -14.01 20.26 -23.89
C ALA A 17 -14.96 19.07 -23.69
N HIS A 18 -14.51 17.99 -23.04
CA HIS A 18 -15.28 16.75 -22.89
C HIS A 18 -15.97 16.58 -21.54
N GLU A 19 -15.59 17.34 -20.52
CA GLU A 19 -16.24 17.28 -19.20
C GLU A 19 -17.78 17.47 -19.28
N PRO A 20 -18.34 18.41 -20.06
CA PRO A 20 -19.80 18.54 -20.19
C PRO A 20 -20.46 17.33 -20.85
N LEU A 21 -19.79 16.69 -21.82
CA LEU A 21 -20.27 15.47 -22.46
C LEU A 21 -20.31 14.32 -21.45
N LEU A 22 -19.22 14.13 -20.70
CA LEU A 22 -19.08 13.05 -19.72
C LEU A 22 -20.05 13.21 -18.54
N LYS A 23 -20.26 14.43 -18.04
CA LYS A 23 -21.27 14.72 -17.00
C LYS A 23 -22.71 14.68 -17.53
N GLY A 24 -22.87 14.84 -18.84
CA GLY A 24 -24.15 14.87 -19.54
C GLY A 24 -24.68 13.49 -19.93
N LEU A 25 -23.97 12.41 -19.60
CA LEU A 25 -24.43 11.04 -19.90
C LEU A 25 -25.78 10.76 -19.25
N LYS A 26 -26.62 10.01 -19.97
CA LYS A 26 -27.97 9.63 -19.56
C LYS A 26 -28.28 8.19 -19.96
N VAL A 27 -29.41 7.70 -19.46
CA VAL A 27 -29.96 6.39 -19.84
C VAL A 27 -30.12 6.32 -21.37
N ASP A 28 -29.84 5.15 -21.93
CA ASP A 28 -29.84 4.83 -23.36
C ASP A 28 -28.73 5.47 -24.21
N ASP A 29 -27.79 6.22 -23.62
CA ASP A 29 -26.60 6.68 -24.35
C ASP A 29 -25.73 5.50 -24.79
N LEU A 30 -25.07 5.65 -25.94
CA LEU A 30 -24.27 4.59 -26.56
C LEU A 30 -22.80 4.71 -26.16
N PRO A 31 -22.24 3.81 -25.31
CA PRO A 31 -20.87 3.95 -24.80
C PRO A 31 -19.82 4.01 -25.92
N LYS A 32 -20.07 3.30 -27.04
CA LYS A 32 -19.20 3.32 -28.23
C LYS A 32 -19.11 4.71 -28.88
N GLN A 33 -20.18 5.51 -28.84
CA GLN A 33 -20.17 6.87 -29.39
C GLN A 33 -19.39 7.83 -28.47
N VAL A 34 -19.52 7.63 -27.15
CA VAL A 34 -18.79 8.40 -26.14
C VAL A 34 -17.28 8.23 -26.32
N ILE A 35 -16.79 6.99 -26.29
CA ILE A 35 -15.35 6.73 -26.44
C ILE A 35 -14.83 7.16 -27.80
N HIS A 36 -15.59 6.97 -28.88
CA HIS A 36 -15.19 7.43 -30.21
C HIS A 36 -14.97 8.95 -30.22
N THR A 37 -15.92 9.72 -29.71
CA THR A 37 -15.83 11.19 -29.66
C THR A 37 -14.63 11.67 -28.83
N VAL A 38 -14.47 11.07 -27.64
CA VAL A 38 -13.44 11.46 -26.66
C VAL A 38 -12.03 11.08 -27.14
N SER A 39 -11.88 9.92 -27.79
CA SER A 39 -10.59 9.41 -28.26
C SER A 39 -10.12 10.04 -29.58
N GLU A 40 -11.01 10.37 -30.51
CA GLU A 40 -10.65 11.05 -31.77
C GLU A 40 -10.11 12.47 -31.52
N ASP A 41 -10.80 13.26 -30.67
CA ASP A 41 -10.33 14.60 -30.32
C ASP A 41 -9.02 14.54 -29.48
N LEU A 42 -8.80 13.46 -28.73
CA LEU A 42 -7.51 13.24 -28.05
C LEU A 42 -6.37 13.03 -29.07
N LEU A 43 -6.58 12.20 -30.09
CA LEU A 43 -5.61 11.96 -31.16
C LEU A 43 -5.27 13.24 -31.94
N GLU A 44 -6.27 14.06 -32.21
CA GLU A 44 -6.09 15.33 -32.92
C GLU A 44 -5.24 16.31 -32.09
N ARG A 45 -5.60 16.54 -30.82
CA ARG A 45 -4.91 17.52 -29.95
C ARG A 45 -3.48 17.14 -29.59
N PHE A 46 -3.16 15.86 -29.66
CA PHE A 46 -1.82 15.35 -29.37
C PHE A 46 -0.98 15.09 -30.62
N SER A 47 -1.51 15.38 -31.83
CA SER A 47 -0.83 15.08 -33.09
C SER A 47 0.47 15.86 -33.33
N ASP A 48 0.60 17.05 -32.76
CA ASP A 48 1.72 17.97 -32.92
C ASP A 48 2.53 18.18 -31.62
N VAL A 49 2.41 17.26 -30.65
CA VAL A 49 3.23 17.30 -29.43
C VAL A 49 4.59 16.66 -29.69
N PRO A 50 5.71 17.42 -29.61
CA PRO A 50 7.03 16.83 -29.83
C PRO A 50 7.32 15.71 -28.85
N LEU A 51 8.05 14.66 -29.26
CA LEU A 51 8.53 13.54 -28.43
C LEU A 51 7.45 12.61 -27.84
N LEU A 52 6.18 13.02 -27.78
CA LEU A 52 5.07 12.21 -27.28
C LEU A 52 4.26 11.69 -28.46
N SER A 53 4.17 10.37 -28.57
CA SER A 53 3.36 9.72 -29.60
C SER A 53 1.87 9.89 -29.26
N ARG A 54 1.09 10.45 -30.19
CA ARG A 54 -0.38 10.51 -30.06
C ARG A 54 -1.01 9.13 -29.87
N TYR A 55 -0.40 8.08 -30.42
CA TYR A 55 -0.88 6.71 -30.28
C TYR A 55 -0.59 6.15 -28.89
N ASP A 56 0.51 6.55 -28.25
CA ASP A 56 0.81 6.13 -26.88
C ASP A 56 -0.21 6.76 -25.92
N VAL A 57 -0.55 8.03 -26.13
CA VAL A 57 -1.60 8.74 -25.38
C VAL A 57 -2.99 8.13 -25.62
N PHE A 58 -3.34 7.84 -26.87
CA PHE A 58 -4.58 7.14 -27.22
C PHE A 58 -4.65 5.76 -26.57
N GLN A 59 -3.56 4.99 -26.61
CA GLN A 59 -3.51 3.67 -25.99
C GLN A 59 -3.73 3.76 -24.48
N ARG A 60 -3.19 4.78 -23.80
CA ARG A 60 -3.46 4.98 -22.36
C ARG A 60 -4.94 5.20 -22.07
N LEU A 61 -5.63 5.98 -22.89
CA LEU A 61 -7.08 6.14 -22.77
C LEU A 61 -7.80 4.82 -23.03
N MET A 62 -7.42 4.08 -24.09
CA MET A 62 -8.10 2.84 -24.46
C MET A 62 -7.86 1.69 -23.48
N ASP A 63 -6.67 1.61 -22.88
CA ASP A 63 -6.36 0.67 -21.80
C ASP A 63 -7.28 0.94 -20.61
N TYR A 64 -7.35 2.19 -20.15
CA TYR A 64 -8.21 2.59 -19.05
C TYR A 64 -9.70 2.42 -19.37
N TRP A 65 -10.10 2.71 -20.61
CA TRP A 65 -11.45 2.47 -21.09
C TRP A 65 -11.82 0.99 -20.92
N ALA A 66 -11.00 0.08 -21.45
CA ALA A 66 -11.27 -1.34 -21.39
C ALA A 66 -11.21 -1.90 -19.96
N GLU A 67 -10.38 -1.34 -19.08
CA GLU A 67 -10.20 -1.81 -17.71
C GLU A 67 -11.33 -1.39 -16.77
N ALA A 68 -11.85 -0.17 -16.89
CA ALA A 68 -12.79 0.39 -15.90
C ALA A 68 -13.87 1.29 -16.49
N MET A 69 -13.48 2.31 -17.28
CA MET A 69 -14.42 3.37 -17.68
C MET A 69 -15.54 2.85 -18.59
N GLN A 70 -15.29 1.81 -19.40
CA GLN A 70 -16.31 1.20 -20.24
C GLN A 70 -17.48 0.67 -19.40
N ASP A 71 -17.19 -0.12 -18.37
CA ASP A 71 -18.20 -0.75 -17.52
C ASP A 71 -19.00 0.32 -16.78
N ASP A 72 -18.33 1.36 -16.29
CA ASP A 72 -18.99 2.50 -15.66
C ASP A 72 -19.98 3.20 -16.61
N VAL A 73 -19.57 3.47 -17.86
CA VAL A 73 -20.43 4.14 -18.86
C VAL A 73 -21.61 3.25 -19.26
N TYR A 74 -21.41 1.93 -19.37
CA TYR A 74 -22.53 1.00 -19.57
C TYR A 74 -23.49 1.00 -18.39
N LEU A 75 -22.97 1.02 -17.16
CA LEU A 75 -23.79 1.04 -15.96
C LEU A 75 -24.63 2.33 -15.86
N ILE A 76 -24.04 3.49 -16.15
CA ILE A 76 -24.76 4.77 -16.20
C ILE A 76 -25.80 4.78 -17.33
N ALA A 77 -25.50 4.22 -18.49
CA ALA A 77 -26.44 4.14 -19.60
C ALA A 77 -27.62 3.19 -19.34
N ALA A 78 -27.44 2.20 -18.46
CA ALA A 78 -28.49 1.27 -18.06
C ALA A 78 -29.36 1.83 -16.93
N ASP A 79 -28.73 2.29 -15.85
CA ASP A 79 -29.42 2.55 -14.58
C ASP A 79 -29.49 4.06 -14.25
N GLY A 80 -28.76 4.91 -14.98
CA GLY A 80 -28.60 6.32 -14.66
C GLY A 80 -27.65 6.54 -13.47
N TRP A 81 -27.25 7.79 -13.26
CA TRP A 81 -26.22 8.16 -12.28
C TRP A 81 -26.53 7.74 -10.84
N THR A 82 -27.76 7.98 -10.36
CA THR A 82 -28.11 7.80 -8.95
C THR A 82 -28.17 6.34 -8.53
N ASP A 83 -28.77 5.48 -9.37
CA ASP A 83 -28.94 4.05 -9.08
C ASP A 83 -27.63 3.29 -9.31
N ALA A 84 -26.88 3.62 -10.37
CA ALA A 84 -25.55 3.06 -10.65
C ALA A 84 -24.54 3.31 -9.51
N ALA A 85 -24.71 4.42 -8.76
CA ALA A 85 -23.83 4.77 -7.66
C ALA A 85 -24.12 3.98 -6.35
N GLN A 86 -25.23 3.26 -6.25
CA GLN A 86 -25.61 2.63 -4.98
C GLN A 86 -24.81 1.35 -4.69
N PRO A 87 -24.37 1.13 -3.43
CA PRO A 87 -23.74 -0.11 -3.03
C PRO A 87 -24.72 -1.29 -3.14
N ARG A 88 -24.24 -2.40 -3.70
CA ARG A 88 -25.00 -3.66 -3.78
C ARG A 88 -24.34 -4.77 -2.97
N ALA A 89 -25.10 -5.82 -2.68
CA ALA A 89 -24.53 -7.03 -2.09
C ALA A 89 -23.61 -7.74 -3.10
N VAL A 90 -22.54 -8.33 -2.59
CA VAL A 90 -21.62 -9.18 -3.38
C VAL A 90 -22.35 -10.44 -3.86
N ILE A 91 -22.11 -10.81 -5.12
CA ILE A 91 -22.66 -12.02 -5.72
C ILE A 91 -21.72 -13.22 -5.45
N ASP A 92 -22.28 -14.28 -4.87
CA ASP A 92 -21.65 -15.59 -4.71
C ASP A 92 -22.58 -16.65 -5.31
N ASP A 93 -22.29 -17.04 -6.57
CA ASP A 93 -23.01 -18.07 -7.30
C ASP A 93 -22.06 -19.21 -7.65
N LYS A 94 -22.09 -20.26 -6.82
CA LYS A 94 -21.29 -21.48 -7.02
C LYS A 94 -21.63 -22.23 -8.30
N ALA A 95 -22.89 -22.18 -8.76
CA ALA A 95 -23.30 -22.89 -9.98
C ALA A 95 -22.73 -22.21 -11.22
N ARG A 96 -22.69 -20.87 -11.22
CA ARG A 96 -22.08 -20.07 -12.29
C ARG A 96 -20.58 -19.84 -12.12
N LYS A 97 -19.98 -20.35 -11.04
CA LYS A 97 -18.58 -20.12 -10.65
C LYS A 97 -18.23 -18.62 -10.52
N ILE A 98 -19.20 -17.83 -10.06
CA ILE A 98 -19.03 -16.40 -9.82
C ILE A 98 -18.79 -16.21 -8.33
N LYS A 99 -17.64 -15.61 -7.99
CA LYS A 99 -17.32 -15.18 -6.63
C LYS A 99 -16.68 -13.82 -6.70
N GLU A 100 -17.47 -12.80 -6.40
CA GLU A 100 -16.99 -11.41 -6.41
C GLU A 100 -16.18 -11.09 -5.15
N THR A 101 -15.17 -10.24 -5.32
CA THR A 101 -14.40 -9.66 -4.21
C THR A 101 -15.15 -8.41 -3.72
N PRO A 102 -15.42 -8.29 -2.40
CA PRO A 102 -16.04 -7.08 -1.84
C PRO A 102 -15.11 -5.88 -1.94
N ASP A 103 -15.68 -4.71 -2.21
CA ASP A 103 -14.97 -3.43 -2.11
C ASP A 103 -15.05 -2.88 -0.69
N LEU A 104 -16.10 -3.24 0.06
CA LEU A 104 -16.27 -2.83 1.46
C LEU A 104 -16.88 -3.96 2.29
N THR A 105 -16.35 -4.17 3.49
CA THR A 105 -16.88 -5.13 4.46
C THR A 105 -17.21 -4.41 5.77
N ILE A 106 -18.46 -4.57 6.23
CA ILE A 106 -18.99 -3.94 7.45
C ILE A 106 -19.37 -5.01 8.47
N GLY A 107 -19.08 -4.72 9.74
CA GLY A 107 -19.42 -5.59 10.87
C GLY A 107 -18.27 -6.53 11.28
N GLY A 108 -18.43 -7.13 12.46
CA GLY A 108 -17.44 -8.07 13.00
C GLY A 108 -17.42 -9.40 12.24
N SER A 109 -16.39 -10.20 12.46
CA SER A 109 -16.15 -11.49 11.77
C SER A 109 -17.37 -12.43 11.67
N ARG A 110 -18.29 -12.40 12.66
CA ARG A 110 -19.50 -13.25 12.68
C ARG A 110 -20.73 -12.65 12.01
N SER A 111 -20.71 -11.37 11.62
CA SER A 111 -21.86 -10.64 11.07
C SER A 111 -21.46 -9.74 9.91
N GLN A 112 -20.45 -10.16 9.13
CA GLN A 112 -19.90 -9.38 8.03
C GLN A 112 -20.92 -9.22 6.90
N LYS A 113 -21.25 -7.98 6.56
CA LYS A 113 -21.95 -7.62 5.33
C LYS A 113 -20.93 -7.15 4.32
N LYS A 114 -21.00 -7.73 3.11
CA LYS A 114 -20.05 -7.51 2.02
C LYS A 114 -20.74 -6.73 0.91
N TYR A 115 -20.13 -5.64 0.50
CA TYR A 115 -20.66 -4.73 -0.51
C TYR A 115 -19.72 -4.63 -1.70
N LYS A 116 -20.33 -4.50 -2.88
CA LYS A 116 -19.68 -4.14 -4.15
C LYS A 116 -20.15 -2.75 -4.54
N MET A 117 -19.24 -1.92 -5.00
CA MET A 117 -19.52 -0.56 -5.48
C MET A 117 -18.98 -0.44 -6.90
N ASP A 118 -19.86 -0.70 -7.87
CA ASP A 118 -19.47 -0.82 -9.28
C ASP A 118 -19.02 0.54 -9.85
N LEU A 119 -19.75 1.62 -9.58
CA LEU A 119 -19.45 2.94 -10.15
C LEU A 119 -18.43 3.77 -9.35
N ILE A 120 -18.66 3.94 -8.04
CA ILE A 120 -17.84 4.82 -7.18
C ILE A 120 -17.09 3.96 -6.14
N PRO A 121 -15.77 3.76 -6.30
CA PRO A 121 -14.96 3.09 -5.29
C PRO A 121 -15.01 3.81 -3.92
N PRO A 122 -14.96 3.07 -2.79
CA PRO A 122 -15.05 3.68 -1.46
C PRO A 122 -13.89 4.64 -1.18
N GLN A 123 -12.71 4.42 -1.79
CA GLN A 123 -11.56 5.30 -1.63
C GLN A 123 -11.86 6.74 -2.09
N LEU A 124 -12.64 6.94 -3.16
CA LEU A 124 -13.00 8.29 -3.62
C LEU A 124 -13.88 9.03 -2.60
N ILE A 125 -14.76 8.30 -1.92
CA ILE A 125 -15.58 8.87 -0.84
C ILE A 125 -14.70 9.22 0.35
N ILE A 126 -13.74 8.36 0.69
CA ILE A 126 -12.79 8.58 1.78
C ILE A 126 -11.94 9.83 1.49
N ASP A 127 -11.31 9.88 0.32
CA ASP A 127 -10.41 10.99 -0.06
C ASP A 127 -11.13 12.34 -0.04
N ARG A 128 -12.39 12.37 -0.45
CA ARG A 128 -13.14 13.62 -0.56
C ARG A 128 -13.81 14.07 0.73
N TYR A 129 -14.35 13.14 1.51
CA TYR A 129 -15.21 13.48 2.65
C TYR A 129 -14.63 13.07 4.01
N PHE A 130 -13.70 12.12 4.06
CA PHE A 130 -13.20 11.51 5.29
C PHE A 130 -11.67 11.45 5.35
N ALA A 131 -10.97 12.37 4.68
CA ALA A 131 -9.52 12.42 4.63
C ALA A 131 -8.87 12.54 6.03
N LYS A 132 -9.55 13.22 6.96
CA LYS A 132 -9.08 13.36 8.35
C LYS A 132 -9.16 12.04 9.11
N GLU A 133 -10.26 11.31 8.93
CA GLU A 133 -10.46 9.99 9.50
C GLU A 133 -9.45 8.99 8.91
N GLN A 134 -9.15 9.06 7.61
CA GLN A 134 -8.11 8.24 6.98
C GLN A 134 -6.73 8.56 7.55
N THR A 135 -6.38 9.84 7.70
CA THR A 135 -5.10 10.25 8.30
C THR A 135 -4.96 9.74 9.75
N GLU A 136 -6.05 9.72 10.52
CA GLU A 136 -6.04 9.16 11.87
C GLU A 136 -5.90 7.64 11.87
N ILE A 137 -6.50 6.93 10.91
CA ILE A 137 -6.29 5.49 10.73
C ILE A 137 -4.82 5.21 10.39
N ASP A 138 -4.23 5.97 9.46
CA ASP A 138 -2.82 5.82 9.08
C ASP A 138 -1.89 6.05 10.29
N ARG A 139 -2.22 7.01 11.16
CA ARG A 139 -1.51 7.25 12.42
C ARG A 139 -1.61 6.05 13.36
N LEU A 140 -2.82 5.52 13.55
CA LEU A 140 -3.05 4.36 14.42
C LEU A 140 -2.42 3.07 13.87
N GLU A 141 -2.37 2.90 12.54
CA GLU A 141 -1.66 1.81 11.88
C GLU A 141 -0.15 1.91 12.14
N ALA A 142 0.44 3.11 12.00
CA ALA A 142 1.84 3.33 12.33
C ALA A 142 2.16 3.08 13.82
N GLU A 143 1.26 3.48 14.74
CA GLU A 143 1.39 3.17 16.16
C GLU A 143 1.30 1.67 16.44
N HIS A 144 0.39 0.96 15.77
CA HIS A 144 0.28 -0.50 15.87
C HIS A 144 1.53 -1.19 15.32
N ALA A 145 2.05 -0.76 14.17
CA ALA A 145 3.28 -1.30 13.59
C ALA A 145 4.48 -1.11 14.53
N LYS A 146 4.64 0.09 15.10
CA LYS A 146 5.71 0.37 16.07
C LYS A 146 5.59 -0.47 17.36
N ALA A 147 4.37 -0.65 17.87
CA ALA A 147 4.15 -1.49 19.05
C ALA A 147 4.42 -2.98 18.75
N THR A 148 4.14 -3.41 17.51
CA THR A 148 4.47 -4.77 17.03
C THR A 148 5.97 -4.97 16.93
N GLU A 149 6.70 -4.04 16.32
CA GLU A 149 8.16 -4.07 16.23
C GLU A 149 8.81 -4.12 17.61
N ARG A 150 8.41 -3.24 18.54
CA ARG A 150 8.90 -3.27 19.93
C ARG A 150 8.66 -4.62 20.62
N LYS A 151 7.52 -5.26 20.34
CA LYS A 151 7.18 -6.58 20.87
C LYS A 151 8.08 -7.66 20.29
N GLU A 152 8.33 -7.62 18.99
CA GLU A 152 9.21 -8.57 18.29
C GLU A 152 10.66 -8.42 18.75
N GLU A 153 11.19 -7.20 18.86
CA GLU A 153 12.52 -6.92 19.42
C GLU A 153 12.67 -7.50 20.84
N PHE A 154 11.68 -7.27 21.71
CA PHE A 154 11.68 -7.81 23.07
C PHE A 154 11.62 -9.34 23.09
N GLU A 155 10.86 -9.96 22.17
CA GLU A 155 10.81 -11.42 22.03
C GLU A 155 12.17 -11.96 21.57
N GLU A 156 12.85 -11.33 20.60
CA GLU A 156 14.16 -11.76 20.13
C GLU A 156 15.25 -11.68 21.22
N GLU A 157 15.22 -10.64 22.05
CA GLU A 157 16.17 -10.48 23.16
C GLU A 157 15.97 -11.52 24.28
N HIS A 158 14.73 -11.94 24.52
CA HIS A 158 14.36 -12.73 25.71
C HIS A 158 13.84 -14.15 25.43
N ALA A 159 13.74 -14.61 24.17
CA ALA A 159 13.29 -15.95 23.81
C ALA A 159 14.42 -16.99 23.60
N GLY A 160 15.69 -16.60 23.70
CA GLY A 160 16.83 -17.53 23.61
C GLY A 160 16.80 -18.65 24.66
N ASP A 161 17.68 -19.65 24.55
CA ASP A 161 17.69 -20.84 25.44
C ASP A 161 17.88 -20.51 26.94
N GLU A 162 18.48 -19.36 27.26
CA GLU A 162 18.62 -18.84 28.63
C GLU A 162 17.68 -17.65 28.94
N GLY A 163 16.78 -17.32 28.00
CA GLY A 163 15.89 -16.18 28.09
C GLY A 163 14.60 -16.47 28.88
N ALA A 164 14.08 -15.45 29.56
CA ALA A 164 12.87 -15.56 30.39
C ALA A 164 11.60 -15.95 29.62
N LEU A 165 11.58 -15.77 28.29
CA LEU A 165 10.45 -16.13 27.43
C LEU A 165 10.58 -17.54 26.84
N ASN A 166 11.69 -18.24 27.06
CA ASN A 166 11.90 -19.57 26.52
C ASN A 166 10.80 -20.54 26.96
N GLY A 167 10.24 -21.31 26.02
CA GLY A 167 9.21 -22.30 26.31
C GLY A 167 7.82 -21.71 26.56
N LEU A 168 7.65 -20.39 26.38
CA LEU A 168 6.36 -19.70 26.51
C LEU A 168 5.63 -19.53 25.16
N GLU A 169 6.14 -20.16 24.10
CA GLU A 169 5.56 -20.15 22.76
C GLU A 169 4.21 -20.89 22.70
N GLY A 170 3.35 -20.43 21.81
CA GLY A 170 2.14 -21.13 21.38
C GLY A 170 2.17 -21.44 19.89
N LYS A 171 1.00 -21.45 19.25
CA LYS A 171 0.90 -21.72 17.80
C LYS A 171 1.45 -20.59 16.92
N SER A 172 1.65 -19.40 17.46
CA SER A 172 1.96 -18.19 16.71
C SER A 172 2.87 -17.25 17.51
N GLY A 173 3.96 -17.79 18.08
CA GLY A 173 4.90 -17.04 18.93
C GLY A 173 4.54 -17.06 20.41
N ILE A 174 5.21 -16.22 21.20
CA ILE A 174 4.99 -16.09 22.65
C ILE A 174 3.53 -15.71 22.93
N THR A 175 2.91 -16.36 23.92
CA THR A 175 1.52 -16.09 24.26
C THR A 175 1.39 -15.37 25.60
N LYS A 176 0.55 -14.33 25.63
CA LYS A 176 0.18 -13.61 26.86
C LYS A 176 -0.29 -14.56 27.97
N GLY A 177 -1.03 -15.62 27.60
CA GLY A 177 -1.52 -16.62 28.55
C GLY A 177 -0.41 -17.44 29.21
N ASN A 178 0.59 -17.88 28.44
CA ASN A 178 1.73 -18.62 28.96
C ASN A 178 2.60 -17.73 29.86
N VAL A 179 2.86 -16.48 29.45
CA VAL A 179 3.62 -15.52 30.25
C VAL A 179 2.93 -15.22 31.59
N GLN A 180 1.62 -15.02 31.59
CA GLN A 180 0.85 -14.86 32.83
C GLN A 180 0.91 -16.09 33.73
N GLN A 181 0.93 -17.29 33.15
CA GLN A 181 1.06 -18.53 33.92
C GLN A 181 2.47 -18.66 34.52
N ARG A 182 3.52 -18.38 33.74
CA ARG A 182 4.91 -18.39 34.23
C ARG A 182 5.12 -17.38 35.37
N ALA A 183 4.56 -16.18 35.25
CA ALA A 183 4.61 -15.20 36.33
C ALA A 183 3.89 -15.66 37.61
N MET A 184 2.82 -16.47 37.49
CA MET A 184 2.18 -17.12 38.64
C MET A 184 3.02 -18.23 39.25
N ASP A 185 3.73 -18.99 38.43
CA ASP A 185 4.61 -20.05 38.89
C ASP A 185 5.82 -19.46 39.65
N LEU A 186 6.42 -18.39 39.12
CA LEU A 186 7.49 -17.64 39.79
C LEU A 186 7.02 -16.99 41.09
N LYS A 187 5.80 -16.43 41.12
CA LYS A 187 5.19 -15.96 42.36
C LYS A 187 5.21 -17.06 43.43
N GLN A 188 4.76 -18.26 43.08
CA GLN A 188 4.71 -19.37 44.03
C GLN A 188 6.11 -19.79 44.46
N ALA A 189 7.05 -19.90 43.51
CA ALA A 189 8.45 -20.23 43.80
C ALA A 189 9.10 -19.23 44.79
N ILE A 190 8.90 -17.93 44.60
CA ILE A 190 9.41 -16.90 45.52
C ILE A 190 8.73 -17.01 46.90
N MET A 191 7.43 -17.27 46.94
CA MET A 191 6.71 -17.44 48.20
C MET A 191 7.19 -18.67 48.99
N ASP A 192 7.67 -19.70 48.30
CA ASP A 192 8.20 -20.92 48.92
C ASP A 192 9.69 -20.79 49.31
N ALA A 193 10.47 -20.01 48.54
CA ALA A 193 11.90 -19.77 48.79
C ALA A 193 12.17 -18.77 49.93
N TYR A 194 11.31 -17.76 50.10
CA TYR A 194 11.52 -16.67 51.06
C TYR A 194 10.53 -16.73 52.24
N ASP A 195 11.03 -16.47 53.46
CA ASP A 195 10.20 -16.39 54.67
C ASP A 195 9.11 -15.32 54.54
N ALA A 196 7.94 -15.58 55.12
CA ALA A 196 6.76 -14.71 55.01
C ALA A 196 6.99 -13.26 55.49
N LYS A 197 8.02 -13.00 56.29
CA LYS A 197 8.35 -11.66 56.80
C LYS A 197 9.25 -10.86 55.86
N THR A 198 9.93 -11.50 54.91
CA THR A 198 10.89 -10.81 54.05
C THR A 198 10.18 -9.89 53.04
N PRO A 199 10.87 -8.84 52.54
CA PRO A 199 10.34 -7.97 51.50
C PRO A 199 9.95 -8.72 50.22
N GLU A 200 10.72 -9.74 49.83
CA GLU A 200 10.54 -10.54 48.61
C GLU A 200 9.21 -11.31 48.67
N HIS A 201 8.98 -12.06 49.75
CA HIS A 201 7.74 -12.81 49.93
C HIS A 201 6.52 -11.86 49.95
N LYS A 202 6.63 -10.71 50.63
CA LYS A 202 5.56 -9.71 50.67
C LYS A 202 5.25 -9.15 49.29
N GLN A 203 6.27 -8.85 48.49
CA GLN A 203 6.10 -8.36 47.12
C GLN A 203 5.45 -9.42 46.22
N ALA A 204 5.97 -10.65 46.18
CA ALA A 204 5.40 -11.73 45.37
C ALA A 204 3.92 -11.99 45.73
N LYS A 205 3.57 -11.95 47.03
CA LYS A 205 2.18 -12.11 47.48
C LYS A 205 1.20 -11.07 46.88
N THR A 206 1.68 -9.89 46.48
CA THR A 206 0.85 -8.87 45.84
C THR A 206 0.45 -9.19 44.40
N ILE A 207 1.17 -10.09 43.73
CA ILE A 207 0.93 -10.49 42.34
C ILE A 207 -0.45 -11.19 42.24
N LYS A 208 -1.30 -10.73 41.34
CA LYS A 208 -2.67 -11.25 41.13
C LYS A 208 -2.93 -11.51 39.66
N LYS A 209 -3.66 -12.60 39.38
CA LYS A 209 -3.94 -13.06 38.01
C LYS A 209 -4.77 -12.05 37.20
N THR A 210 -5.54 -11.24 37.91
CA THR A 210 -6.39 -10.19 37.37
C THR A 210 -5.67 -8.86 37.13
N SER A 211 -4.41 -8.71 37.54
CA SER A 211 -3.70 -7.43 37.61
C SER A 211 -2.42 -7.38 36.77
N PHE A 212 -2.16 -8.43 35.98
CA PHE A 212 -1.02 -8.52 35.09
C PHE A 212 -1.10 -7.42 34.01
N GLY A 213 -0.16 -6.48 34.03
CA GLY A 213 -0.07 -5.35 33.09
C GLY A 213 -0.93 -4.12 33.43
N SER A 214 -1.71 -4.12 34.52
CA SER A 214 -2.56 -2.98 34.93
C SER A 214 -2.30 -2.43 36.33
N GLY A 215 -1.51 -3.14 37.15
CA GLY A 215 -0.99 -2.65 38.43
C GLY A 215 0.47 -2.23 38.32
N GLU A 216 0.90 -1.28 39.15
CA GLU A 216 2.32 -0.90 39.27
C GLU A 216 3.13 -2.10 39.78
N TRP A 217 3.90 -2.74 38.90
CA TRP A 217 4.93 -3.71 39.27
C TRP A 217 6.21 -2.96 39.66
N LYS A 218 6.82 -3.33 40.77
CA LYS A 218 8.06 -2.71 41.25
C LYS A 218 9.26 -3.54 40.80
N SER A 219 9.88 -3.14 39.69
CA SER A 219 11.08 -3.79 39.15
C SER A 219 12.36 -3.47 39.94
N GLY A 220 13.41 -4.23 39.67
CA GLY A 220 14.76 -4.06 40.22
C GLY A 220 14.94 -4.65 41.62
N THR A 221 14.06 -5.56 42.03
CA THR A 221 14.27 -6.33 43.26
C THR A 221 15.37 -7.35 43.00
N LYS A 222 16.43 -7.33 43.81
CA LYS A 222 17.55 -8.26 43.66
C LYS A 222 17.34 -9.47 44.55
N ASP A 223 17.46 -10.64 43.96
CA ASP A 223 17.39 -11.92 44.65
C ASP A 223 18.55 -12.81 44.21
N GLU A 224 18.91 -13.79 45.04
CA GLU A 224 20.08 -14.67 44.77
C GLU A 224 19.80 -15.64 43.60
N ASP A 225 18.53 -15.96 43.37
CA ASP A 225 18.09 -16.99 42.43
C ASP A 225 17.61 -16.42 41.08
N GLY A 226 17.64 -15.10 40.89
CA GLY A 226 17.24 -14.41 39.65
C GLY A 226 15.73 -14.46 39.33
N LEU A 227 14.89 -14.87 40.29
CA LEU A 227 13.45 -15.02 40.13
C LEU A 227 12.74 -13.68 39.92
N PHE A 228 13.22 -12.60 40.54
CA PHE A 228 12.66 -11.26 40.34
C PHE A 228 13.11 -10.63 39.03
N GLU A 229 14.33 -10.93 38.55
CA GLU A 229 14.78 -10.51 37.22
C GLU A 229 13.93 -11.16 36.12
N GLU A 230 13.63 -12.45 36.25
CA GLU A 230 12.70 -13.12 35.33
C GLU A 230 11.30 -12.50 35.41
N LEU A 231 10.76 -12.25 36.61
CA LEU A 231 9.47 -11.57 36.77
C LEU A 231 9.43 -10.18 36.14
N ASP A 232 10.51 -9.40 36.27
CA ASP A 232 10.61 -8.07 35.68
C ASP A 232 10.44 -8.14 34.15
N ILE A 233 11.13 -9.07 33.49
CA ILE A 233 11.03 -9.31 32.05
C ILE A 233 9.61 -9.74 31.65
N LEU A 234 8.99 -10.67 32.40
CA LEU A 234 7.64 -11.13 32.10
C LEU A 234 6.60 -10.01 32.26
N TYR A 235 6.76 -9.14 33.25
CA TYR A 235 5.86 -8.00 33.44
C TYR A 235 6.01 -6.95 32.36
N GLU A 236 7.24 -6.67 31.91
CA GLU A 236 7.51 -5.78 30.79
C GLU A 236 6.90 -6.33 29.49
N TYR A 237 7.09 -7.62 29.21
CA TYR A 237 6.42 -8.28 28.07
C TYR A 237 4.90 -8.09 28.11
N LEU A 238 4.28 -8.31 29.27
CA LEU A 238 2.82 -8.20 29.43
C LEU A 238 2.31 -6.78 29.20
N GLN A 239 3.11 -5.77 29.54
CA GLN A 239 2.80 -4.38 29.23
C GLN A 239 2.91 -4.12 27.72
N ILE A 240 4.02 -4.52 27.09
CA ILE A 240 4.23 -4.34 25.64
C ILE A 240 3.12 -5.05 24.83
N ALA A 241 2.76 -6.27 25.23
CA ALA A 241 1.69 -7.03 24.59
C ALA A 241 0.30 -6.38 24.78
N GLU A 242 0.05 -5.68 25.89
CA GLU A 242 -1.18 -4.92 26.08
C GLU A 242 -1.18 -3.63 25.23
N GLU A 243 -0.05 -2.93 25.15
CA GLU A 243 0.12 -1.74 24.29
C GLU A 243 -0.12 -2.09 22.81
N GLU A 244 0.49 -3.17 22.29
CA GLU A 244 0.25 -3.66 20.92
C GLU A 244 -1.22 -4.02 20.70
N SER A 245 -1.81 -4.80 21.62
CA SER A 245 -3.21 -5.22 21.48
C SER A 245 -4.18 -4.03 21.55
N ALA A 246 -3.86 -3.00 22.35
CA ALA A 246 -4.67 -1.79 22.45
C ALA A 246 -4.56 -0.95 21.16
N ALA A 247 -3.34 -0.75 20.64
CA ALA A 247 -3.11 -0.04 19.38
C ALA A 247 -3.82 -0.74 18.20
N LYS A 248 -3.68 -2.07 18.10
CA LYS A 248 -4.37 -2.90 17.11
C LYS A 248 -5.89 -2.73 17.17
N LYS A 249 -6.46 -2.74 18.37
CA LYS A 249 -7.90 -2.60 18.58
C LYS A 249 -8.38 -1.19 18.22
N ALA A 250 -7.59 -0.17 18.56
CA ALA A 250 -7.90 1.22 18.21
C ALA A 250 -7.91 1.42 16.69
N HIS A 251 -6.87 0.93 15.99
CA HIS A 251 -6.81 0.91 14.52
C HIS A 251 -8.04 0.21 13.93
N ALA A 252 -8.31 -1.04 14.36
CA ALA A 252 -9.43 -1.82 13.82
C ALA A 252 -10.81 -1.18 14.04
N GLU A 253 -11.06 -0.56 15.20
CA GLU A 253 -12.34 0.12 15.47
C GLU A 253 -12.46 1.43 14.68
N ALA A 254 -11.36 2.17 14.51
CA ALA A 254 -11.34 3.37 13.66
C ALA A 254 -11.64 3.01 12.19
N THR A 255 -10.99 1.98 11.64
CA THR A 255 -11.25 1.49 10.27
C THR A 255 -12.71 1.05 10.10
N LYS A 256 -13.24 0.27 11.05
CA LYS A 256 -14.64 -0.17 11.02
C LYS A 256 -15.59 1.02 11.02
N LYS A 257 -15.35 2.02 11.87
CA LYS A 257 -16.17 3.23 11.94
C LYS A 257 -16.11 4.03 10.64
N LEU A 258 -14.93 4.19 10.04
CA LEU A 258 -14.80 4.85 8.74
C LEU A 258 -15.60 4.11 7.68
N HIS A 259 -15.50 2.79 7.59
CA HIS A 259 -16.25 2.01 6.62
C HIS A 259 -17.77 2.17 6.79
N GLU A 260 -18.27 2.19 8.03
CA GLU A 260 -19.68 2.46 8.33
C GLU A 260 -20.11 3.87 7.89
N GLN A 261 -19.27 4.89 8.09
CA GLN A 261 -19.51 6.25 7.63
C GLN A 261 -19.52 6.37 6.10
N VAL A 262 -18.58 5.70 5.42
CA VAL A 262 -18.49 5.62 3.96
C VAL A 262 -19.76 5.00 3.38
N LEU A 263 -20.18 3.84 3.89
CA LEU A 263 -21.42 3.20 3.44
C LEU A 263 -22.64 4.11 3.64
N ALA A 264 -22.71 4.81 4.77
CA ALA A 264 -23.80 5.74 5.08
C ALA A 264 -23.79 7.04 4.25
N LYS A 265 -22.69 7.34 3.53
CA LYS A 265 -22.57 8.52 2.65
C LYS A 265 -23.15 8.28 1.27
N TYR A 266 -23.01 7.08 0.70
CA TYR A 266 -23.53 6.73 -0.64
C TYR A 266 -24.99 7.15 -0.90
N PRO A 267 -25.99 6.78 -0.08
CA PRO A 267 -27.38 7.16 -0.32
C PRO A 267 -27.66 8.66 -0.13
N LYS A 268 -26.68 9.44 0.34
CA LYS A 268 -26.79 10.89 0.58
C LYS A 268 -26.07 11.70 -0.49
N LEU A 269 -25.43 11.06 -1.47
CA LEU A 269 -24.78 11.76 -2.57
C LEU A 269 -25.82 12.30 -3.53
N SER A 270 -25.72 13.58 -3.85
CA SER A 270 -26.47 14.17 -4.96
C SER A 270 -25.92 13.71 -6.31
N GLU A 271 -26.73 13.83 -7.37
CA GLU A 271 -26.31 13.48 -8.72
C GLU A 271 -25.08 14.29 -9.18
N ASP A 272 -24.99 15.57 -8.80
CA ASP A 272 -23.83 16.42 -9.13
C ASP A 272 -22.57 15.98 -8.38
N GLU A 273 -22.69 15.55 -7.12
CA GLU A 273 -21.57 14.97 -6.36
C GLU A 273 -21.11 13.66 -7.01
N ILE A 274 -22.05 12.78 -7.41
CA ILE A 274 -21.76 11.53 -8.13
C ILE A 274 -21.00 11.82 -9.43
N LYS A 275 -21.51 12.73 -10.26
CA LYS A 275 -20.85 13.14 -11.52
C LYS A 275 -19.45 13.68 -11.27
N THR A 276 -19.25 14.46 -10.22
CA THR A 276 -17.93 14.99 -9.89
C THR A 276 -16.97 13.87 -9.47
N LEU A 277 -17.40 12.97 -8.58
CA LEU A 277 -16.59 11.83 -8.13
C LEU A 277 -16.19 10.91 -9.29
N VAL A 278 -17.11 10.60 -10.19
CA VAL A 278 -16.85 9.69 -11.30
C VAL A 278 -16.06 10.39 -12.41
N VAL A 279 -16.51 11.55 -12.88
CA VAL A 279 -15.89 12.17 -14.05
C VAL A 279 -14.57 12.81 -13.68
N GLU A 280 -14.51 13.63 -12.62
CA GLU A 280 -13.30 14.36 -12.25
C GLU A 280 -12.34 13.48 -11.43
N ASP A 281 -12.82 12.92 -10.32
CA ASP A 281 -11.96 12.27 -9.34
C ASP A 281 -11.53 10.85 -9.79
N LYS A 282 -12.37 10.13 -10.56
CA LYS A 282 -12.06 8.79 -11.11
C LYS A 282 -11.48 8.85 -12.52
N TRP A 283 -12.30 9.22 -13.51
CA TRP A 283 -11.96 9.05 -14.93
C TRP A 283 -10.87 10.01 -15.40
N LEU A 284 -11.10 11.32 -15.26
CA LEU A 284 -10.17 12.33 -15.75
C LEU A 284 -8.84 12.31 -14.99
N THR A 285 -8.88 12.00 -13.68
CA THR A 285 -7.66 11.81 -12.89
C THR A 285 -6.86 10.59 -13.37
N SER A 286 -7.50 9.44 -13.61
CA SER A 286 -6.82 8.24 -14.12
C SER A 286 -6.19 8.47 -15.50
N ILE A 287 -6.92 9.10 -16.42
CA ILE A 287 -6.42 9.42 -17.76
C ILE A 287 -5.23 10.38 -17.67
N ARG A 288 -5.33 11.42 -16.81
CA ARG A 288 -4.23 12.37 -16.57
C ARG A 288 -2.97 11.64 -16.08
N THR A 289 -3.12 10.81 -15.05
CA THR A 289 -2.00 10.04 -14.48
C THR A 289 -1.37 9.12 -15.53
N GLY A 290 -2.17 8.49 -16.39
CA GLY A 290 -1.67 7.69 -17.51
C GLY A 290 -0.84 8.50 -18.51
N ILE A 291 -1.30 9.68 -18.90
CA ILE A 291 -0.59 10.58 -19.82
C ILE A 291 0.70 11.14 -19.19
N ASP A 292 0.64 11.57 -17.92
CA ASP A 292 1.81 12.03 -17.18
C ASP A 292 2.85 10.90 -17.05
N GLY A 293 2.39 9.66 -16.85
CA GLY A 293 3.22 8.46 -16.87
C GLY A 293 3.99 8.27 -18.19
N GLU A 294 3.36 8.53 -19.33
CA GLU A 294 4.02 8.48 -20.65
C GLU A 294 5.04 9.60 -20.85
N VAL A 295 4.75 10.81 -20.36
CA VAL A 295 5.73 11.90 -20.35
C VAL A 295 6.99 11.49 -19.56
N HIS A 296 6.80 10.86 -18.40
CA HIS A 296 7.91 10.32 -17.62
C HIS A 296 8.62 9.16 -18.33
N ALA A 297 7.90 8.30 -19.05
CA ALA A 297 8.48 7.21 -19.81
C ALA A 297 9.37 7.72 -20.96
N VAL A 298 8.93 8.74 -21.70
CA VAL A 298 9.72 9.41 -22.74
C VAL A 298 11.01 9.99 -22.16
N ALA A 299 10.94 10.68 -21.03
CA ALA A 299 12.12 11.23 -20.36
C ALA A 299 13.12 10.13 -19.96
N ARG A 300 12.64 9.00 -19.43
CA ARG A 300 13.49 7.84 -19.10
C ARG A 300 14.14 7.22 -20.35
N ARG A 301 13.39 7.05 -21.44
CA ARG A 301 13.91 6.52 -22.72
C ARG A 301 15.00 7.43 -23.30
N LEU A 302 14.80 8.75 -23.25
CA LEU A 302 15.81 9.72 -23.69
C LEU A 302 17.07 9.66 -22.81
N ALA A 303 16.92 9.62 -21.50
CA ALA A 303 18.05 9.49 -20.58
C ALA A 303 18.84 8.20 -20.81
N ALA A 304 18.15 7.08 -21.05
CA ALA A 304 18.80 5.81 -21.39
C ALA A 304 19.58 5.92 -22.71
N ARG A 305 18.99 6.52 -23.74
CA ARG A 305 19.66 6.71 -25.04
C ARG A 305 20.85 7.68 -24.97
N VAL A 306 20.80 8.69 -24.11
CA VAL A 306 21.96 9.56 -23.85
C VAL A 306 23.09 8.77 -23.20
N ARG A 307 22.79 7.90 -22.22
CA ARG A 307 23.81 7.01 -21.63
C ARG A 307 24.38 6.02 -22.63
N GLU A 308 23.53 5.41 -23.46
CA GLU A 308 23.99 4.51 -24.52
C GLU A 308 24.91 5.23 -25.52
N LEU A 309 24.57 6.48 -25.88
CA LEU A 309 25.44 7.31 -26.71
C LEU A 309 26.73 7.65 -25.98
N ASP A 310 26.68 8.03 -24.71
CA ASP A 310 27.88 8.28 -23.90
C ASP A 310 28.80 7.05 -23.87
N GLU A 311 28.27 5.86 -23.56
CA GLU A 311 29.00 4.59 -23.56
C GLU A 311 29.58 4.26 -24.95
N ARG A 312 28.80 4.47 -26.02
CA ARG A 312 29.25 4.19 -27.40
C ARG A 312 30.31 5.18 -27.88
N TYR A 313 30.24 6.43 -27.46
CA TYR A 313 31.20 7.48 -27.83
C TYR A 313 32.31 7.69 -26.78
N ALA A 314 32.30 6.93 -25.67
CA ALA A 314 33.36 6.94 -24.65
C ALA A 314 34.70 6.44 -25.19
N GLN A 315 34.69 5.63 -26.25
CA GLN A 315 35.87 5.28 -27.04
C GLN A 315 35.72 5.89 -28.44
N PRO A 316 36.22 7.13 -28.65
CA PRO A 316 36.16 7.79 -29.95
C PRO A 316 36.76 6.92 -31.06
N LEU A 317 36.14 6.92 -32.24
CA LEU A 317 36.66 6.21 -33.42
C LEU A 317 38.16 6.44 -33.68
N PRO A 318 38.71 7.67 -33.52
CA PRO A 318 40.15 7.91 -33.66
C PRO A 318 41.03 7.15 -32.63
N ASN A 319 40.54 6.92 -31.41
CA ASN A 319 41.27 6.18 -30.38
C ASN A 319 41.28 4.67 -30.70
N LEU A 320 40.17 4.16 -31.23
CA LEU A 320 40.08 2.79 -31.72
C LEU A 320 40.96 2.61 -32.97
N GLU A 321 40.97 3.56 -33.90
CA GLU A 321 41.86 3.57 -35.07
C GLU A 321 43.34 3.60 -34.66
N SER A 322 43.71 4.44 -33.68
CA SER A 322 45.07 4.47 -33.13
C SER A 322 45.46 3.15 -32.47
N SER A 323 44.57 2.56 -31.68
CA SER A 323 44.82 1.27 -31.02
C SER A 323 44.94 0.12 -32.04
N VAL A 324 44.13 0.13 -33.09
CA VAL A 324 44.23 -0.83 -34.19
C VAL A 324 45.53 -0.63 -34.95
N ALA A 325 45.95 0.60 -35.21
CA ALA A 325 47.24 0.88 -35.85
C ALA A 325 48.42 0.37 -35.02
N GLU A 326 48.45 0.68 -33.72
CA GLU A 326 49.50 0.23 -32.79
C GLU A 326 49.54 -1.31 -32.67
N LEU A 327 48.38 -1.96 -32.52
CA LEU A 327 48.29 -3.41 -32.46
C LEU A 327 48.68 -4.06 -33.80
N SER A 328 48.32 -3.45 -34.92
CA SER A 328 48.69 -3.93 -36.26
C SER A 328 50.20 -3.84 -36.49
N GLU A 329 50.84 -2.76 -36.04
CA GLU A 329 52.30 -2.61 -36.08
C GLU A 329 52.99 -3.64 -35.18
N THR A 330 52.45 -3.88 -33.98
CA THR A 330 52.95 -4.92 -33.07
C THR A 330 52.87 -6.31 -33.71
N VAL A 331 51.72 -6.64 -34.32
CA VAL A 331 51.53 -7.91 -35.02
C VAL A 331 52.48 -8.03 -36.22
N ALA A 332 52.64 -6.98 -37.02
CA ALA A 332 53.59 -6.96 -38.13
C ALA A 332 55.02 -7.25 -37.66
N GLY A 333 55.48 -6.58 -36.60
CA GLY A 333 56.81 -6.82 -36.00
C GLY A 333 56.97 -8.22 -35.36
N HIS A 334 55.88 -8.84 -34.90
CA HIS A 334 55.89 -10.23 -34.45
C HIS A 334 56.04 -11.20 -35.64
N LEU A 335 55.31 -10.96 -36.73
CA LEU A 335 55.35 -11.78 -37.94
C LEU A 335 56.71 -11.70 -38.65
N GLU A 336 57.32 -10.51 -38.71
CA GLU A 336 58.69 -10.33 -39.21
C GLU A 336 59.72 -11.12 -38.40
N ARG A 337 59.62 -11.09 -37.06
CA ARG A 337 60.49 -11.89 -36.17
C ARG A 337 60.29 -13.40 -36.35
N MET A 338 59.13 -13.83 -36.81
CA MET A 338 58.84 -15.22 -37.17
C MET A 338 59.31 -15.58 -38.59
N GLY A 339 59.90 -14.65 -39.33
CA GLY A 339 60.45 -14.88 -40.68
C GLY A 339 59.43 -14.77 -41.81
N LEU A 340 58.23 -14.25 -41.53
CA LEU A 340 57.18 -14.03 -42.53
C LEU A 340 57.26 -12.58 -43.02
N ALA A 341 58.03 -12.33 -44.08
CA ALA A 341 58.02 -11.03 -44.77
C ALA A 341 56.81 -10.97 -45.73
N TRP A 342 55.91 -10.01 -45.53
CA TRP A 342 54.86 -9.67 -46.48
C TRP A 342 55.32 -8.47 -47.32
N ALA A 343 55.18 -8.56 -48.64
CA ALA A 343 55.47 -7.49 -49.60
C ALA A 343 54.28 -6.53 -49.75
#